data_AF-A0A1G3WE48-F1
#
_entry.id   AF-A0A1G3WE48-F1
#
_cell.length_a   1.000
_cell.length_b   1.000
_cell.length_c   1.000
_cell.angle_alpha   90.00
_cell.angle_beta   90.00
_cell.angle_gamma   90.00
#
_symmetry.space_group_name_H-M   'P 1'
#
loop_
_entity.id
_entity.type
_entity.pdbx_description
1 polymer ?
#
loop_
_entity_poly.entity_id
_entity_poly.type
_entity_poly.pdbx_seq_one_letter_code
_entity_poly.pdbx_strand_id
1 'polypeptide(L)'
;MPRLNRASSVTVGNKELIVEDLLKTIIYLPAPQVQNFFDEIGLTIPREIRMYVLREVLREKVIETRKSRLTLADEINYRLSWYTEFTETQLENLLVFFDDPKIDKEFLEDFWTDLLSYMVEKKVAPKDLKRLMDMSLTHVRAVGLQLPDMKTYNRDLKSLFFDAPGKIDGLTPSKFRPVLYKSSTLTEIRDLGTKYEVEVPRRLKKAELANIIIQELKDRNKYSENEETKIRGMNVLMMQRYAIDHDIKASTELKKEEIIEYILANAKETKESYFIPESPQVYEKEVHEVVADVNPPKLAKKEPAVVKAPEVVQEEPKPEPAPEPIVIQEVPEEKVVEQTPEPVVEKKVEEKKVEEKVEEIKEKAVIKEPIKEISTHVEEDKRIQYVQQNIDISELVYEIKKLREAIELAIVPKENTAVQVQEEKKPAIIDAVPLKTKADQKAVVLNSAEFYGDPKTLKRIVEDDEANEREKLVESQKATSSIGTGTQKSKMDLADAPAEVRFFAKMFKGIGLFLFKFLKFILKYVLIIAAIAAVIVILYAVLVYFVTTLTFLQGVTDFFNNLGGFGIITRIHGLLASLGI
;
A
#
# COMPACT_ATOMS: atom_id res chain seq x y z
N MET A 1 20.92 5.66 17.49
CA MET A 1 21.16 6.88 18.31
C MET A 1 19.88 7.72 18.29
N PRO A 2 19.66 8.68 19.19
CA PRO A 2 18.54 9.61 19.02
C PRO A 2 18.67 10.30 17.66
N ARG A 3 17.58 10.39 16.91
CA ARG A 3 17.53 11.16 15.65
C ARG A 3 17.88 12.61 15.96
N LEU A 4 18.65 13.25 15.08
CA LEU A 4 18.90 14.69 15.22
C LEU A 4 17.60 15.44 15.00
N ASN A 5 17.45 16.54 15.70
CA ASN A 5 16.45 17.56 15.41
C ASN A 5 17.15 18.81 14.87
N ARG A 6 16.36 19.79 14.43
CA ARG A 6 16.89 21.04 13.86
C ARG A 6 17.78 21.82 14.83
N ALA A 7 17.56 21.68 16.14
CA ALA A 7 18.36 22.30 17.20
C ALA A 7 19.61 21.50 17.60
N SER A 8 19.83 20.31 17.03
CA SER A 8 20.98 19.47 17.36
C SER A 8 22.27 20.05 16.77
N SER A 9 23.40 19.83 17.43
CA SER A 9 24.71 20.20 16.92
C SER A 9 25.40 19.04 16.19
N VAL A 10 26.12 19.36 15.12
CA VAL A 10 26.92 18.43 14.32
C VAL A 10 28.31 19.02 14.11
N THR A 11 29.34 18.19 14.22
CA THR A 11 30.73 18.61 13.96
C THR A 11 31.01 18.70 12.46
N VAL A 12 31.31 19.91 11.99
CA VAL A 12 31.60 20.25 10.60
C VAL A 12 33.01 20.84 10.51
N GLY A 13 33.94 20.06 9.97
CA GLY A 13 35.37 20.37 10.01
C GLY A 13 35.88 20.46 11.45
N ASN A 14 36.25 21.67 11.88
CA ASN A 14 36.75 21.96 13.23
C ASN A 14 35.73 22.72 14.09
N LYS A 15 34.49 22.90 13.63
CA LYS A 15 33.44 23.67 14.30
C LYS A 15 32.23 22.78 14.59
N GLU A 16 31.51 23.08 15.65
CA GLU A 16 30.16 22.56 15.84
C GLU A 16 29.17 23.57 15.26
N LEU A 17 28.24 23.08 14.45
CA LEU A 17 27.17 23.86 13.84
C LEU A 17 25.83 23.24 14.17
N ILE A 18 24.80 24.07 14.28
CA ILE A 18 23.43 23.62 14.48
C ILE A 18 22.88 23.12 13.15
N VAL A 19 22.10 22.04 13.16
CA VAL A 19 21.48 21.47 11.94
C VAL A 19 20.68 22.52 11.18
N GLU A 20 19.89 23.34 11.88
CA GLU A 20 19.13 24.44 11.28
C GLU A 20 20.01 25.41 10.45
N ASP A 21 21.24 25.69 10.89
CA ASP A 21 22.15 26.55 10.13
C ASP A 21 22.66 25.90 8.85
N LEU A 22 22.81 24.58 8.83
CA LEU A 22 23.17 23.82 7.64
C LEU A 22 22.02 23.80 6.64
N LEU A 23 20.79 23.58 7.12
CA LEU A 23 19.58 23.51 6.28
C LEU A 23 19.32 24.80 5.49
N LYS A 24 19.71 25.97 6.02
CA LYS A 24 19.59 27.27 5.33
C LYS A 24 20.25 27.32 3.95
N THR A 25 21.13 26.38 3.62
CA THR A 25 21.81 26.32 2.31
C THR A 25 21.70 24.96 1.65
N ILE A 26 21.73 23.87 2.42
CA ILE A 26 21.80 22.50 1.87
C ILE A 26 20.54 22.11 1.10
N ILE A 27 19.36 22.56 1.53
CA ILE A 27 18.08 22.19 0.88
C ILE A 27 17.98 22.67 -0.57
N TYR A 28 18.81 23.62 -0.98
CA TYR A 28 18.85 24.20 -2.33
C TYR A 28 19.80 23.45 -3.27
N LEU A 29 20.55 22.45 -2.78
CA LEU A 29 21.46 21.69 -3.63
C LEU A 29 20.70 20.90 -4.71
N PRO A 30 21.16 20.92 -5.97
CA PRO A 30 20.54 20.14 -7.03
C PRO A 30 20.97 18.67 -6.97
N ALA A 31 20.11 17.77 -7.44
CA ALA A 31 20.32 16.32 -7.36
C ALA A 31 21.69 15.83 -7.85
N PRO A 32 22.26 16.32 -8.97
CA PRO A 32 23.59 15.87 -9.43
C PRO A 32 24.72 16.18 -8.43
N GLN A 33 24.66 17.31 -7.73
CA GLN A 33 25.68 17.66 -6.73
C GLN A 33 25.55 16.76 -5.49
N VAL A 34 24.31 16.48 -5.09
CA VAL A 34 24.01 15.57 -3.98
C VAL A 34 24.50 14.16 -4.31
N GLN A 35 24.19 13.64 -5.51
CA GLN A 35 24.66 12.33 -5.96
C GLN A 35 26.18 12.23 -5.90
N ASN A 36 26.88 13.15 -6.56
CA ASN A 36 28.34 13.16 -6.61
C ASN A 36 28.94 13.16 -5.20
N PHE A 37 28.35 13.95 -4.27
CA PHE A 37 28.81 13.97 -2.89
C PHE A 37 28.68 12.59 -2.20
N PHE A 38 27.53 11.93 -2.32
CA PHE A 38 27.28 10.62 -1.70
C PHE A 38 28.11 9.50 -2.35
N ASP A 39 28.28 9.54 -3.67
CA ASP A 39 29.14 8.61 -4.41
C ASP A 39 30.61 8.76 -3.99
N GLU A 40 31.10 9.99 -3.82
CA GLU A 40 32.48 10.26 -3.39
C GLU A 40 32.78 9.78 -1.98
N ILE A 41 31.80 9.82 -1.06
CA ILE A 41 31.95 9.27 0.29
C ILE A 41 31.63 7.77 0.37
N GLY A 42 31.13 7.17 -0.72
CA GLY A 42 30.75 5.76 -0.80
C GLY A 42 29.60 5.38 0.15
N LEU A 43 28.65 6.30 0.37
CA LEU A 43 27.55 6.10 1.31
C LEU A 43 26.22 5.93 0.57
N THR A 44 25.62 4.75 0.71
CA THR A 44 24.24 4.48 0.26
C THR A 44 23.24 4.62 1.39
N ILE A 45 22.00 4.95 1.04
CA ILE A 45 20.96 5.39 1.97
C ILE A 45 19.81 4.38 1.97
N PRO A 46 19.32 3.91 3.13
CA PRO A 46 18.11 3.09 3.20
C PRO A 46 16.91 3.88 2.67
N ARG A 47 16.14 3.27 1.74
CA ARG A 47 14.95 3.90 1.15
C ARG A 47 13.91 4.31 2.20
N GLU A 48 13.83 3.55 3.29
CA GLU A 48 12.91 3.79 4.39
C GLU A 48 13.07 5.18 5.03
N ILE A 49 14.27 5.79 4.97
CA ILE A 49 14.48 7.15 5.47
C ILE A 49 13.63 8.14 4.69
N ARG A 50 13.72 8.11 3.35
CA ARG A 50 12.95 9.03 2.51
C ARG A 50 11.45 8.77 2.61
N MET A 51 11.05 7.50 2.64
CA MET A 51 9.64 7.12 2.81
C MET A 51 9.06 7.61 4.13
N TYR A 52 9.82 7.52 5.22
CA TYR A 52 9.39 8.01 6.53
C TYR A 52 9.10 9.52 6.46
N VAL A 53 10.05 10.30 5.93
CA VAL A 53 9.89 11.76 5.83
C VAL A 53 8.72 12.15 4.94
N LEU A 54 8.62 11.55 3.75
CA LEU A 54 7.48 11.79 2.85
C LEU A 54 6.15 11.48 3.55
N ARG A 55 6.08 10.38 4.31
CA ARG A 55 4.85 9.97 5.00
C ARG A 55 4.48 10.92 6.15
N GLU A 56 5.44 11.52 6.84
CA GLU A 56 5.11 12.49 7.89
C GLU A 56 4.66 13.82 7.31
N VAL A 57 5.41 14.36 6.34
CA VAL A 57 5.13 15.68 5.75
C VAL A 57 3.80 15.69 4.96
N LEU A 58 3.47 14.61 4.25
CA LEU A 58 2.22 14.52 3.49
C LEU A 58 0.99 14.19 4.36
N ARG A 59 1.17 13.80 5.63
CA ARG A 59 0.11 13.23 6.49
C ARG A 59 -1.07 14.18 6.66
N GLU A 60 -0.80 15.43 7.03
CA GLU A 60 -1.84 16.43 7.28
C GLU A 60 -2.65 16.69 6.01
N LYS A 61 -1.96 16.95 4.89
CA LYS A 61 -2.59 17.21 3.60
C LYS A 61 -3.44 16.05 3.11
N VAL A 62 -3.00 14.81 3.35
CA VAL A 62 -3.77 13.61 3.02
C VAL A 62 -5.04 13.54 3.86
N ILE A 63 -4.95 13.78 5.17
CA ILE A 63 -6.12 13.76 6.06
C ILE A 63 -7.14 14.83 5.64
N GLU A 64 -6.68 16.06 5.37
CA GLU A 64 -7.53 17.13 4.87
C GLU A 64 -8.20 16.76 3.54
N THR A 65 -7.43 16.21 2.60
CA THR A 65 -7.94 15.82 1.28
C THR A 65 -8.99 14.73 1.41
N ARG A 66 -8.76 13.71 2.26
CA ARG A 66 -9.73 12.65 2.53
C ARG A 66 -11.00 13.19 3.19
N LYS A 67 -10.87 14.11 4.16
CA LYS A 67 -12.02 14.79 4.79
C LYS A 67 -12.83 15.58 3.77
N SER A 68 -12.18 16.29 2.86
CA SER A 68 -12.87 17.06 1.82
C SER A 68 -13.58 16.17 0.78
N ARG A 69 -13.13 14.90 0.65
CA ARG A 69 -13.58 13.92 -0.36
C ARG A 69 -14.25 12.69 0.24
N LEU A 70 -14.98 12.86 1.35
CA LEU A 70 -15.62 11.79 2.13
C LEU A 70 -16.72 10.99 1.37
N THR A 71 -16.95 11.23 0.09
CA THR A 71 -17.92 10.48 -0.70
C THR A 71 -17.39 9.08 -1.03
N LEU A 72 -18.25 8.07 -0.91
CA LEU A 72 -17.90 6.64 -1.08
C LEU A 72 -17.42 6.29 -2.50
N ALA A 73 -17.72 7.14 -3.48
CA ALA A 73 -17.41 6.95 -4.89
C ALA A 73 -16.16 7.72 -5.36
N ASP A 74 -15.47 8.47 -4.49
CA ASP A 74 -14.26 9.19 -4.89
C ASP A 74 -13.06 8.23 -4.94
N GLU A 75 -12.57 7.97 -6.16
CA GLU A 75 -11.39 7.15 -6.42
C GLU A 75 -10.16 7.66 -5.64
N ILE A 76 -9.98 8.98 -5.55
CA ILE A 76 -8.83 9.57 -4.85
C ILE A 76 -8.92 9.29 -3.36
N ASN A 77 -10.11 9.43 -2.75
CA ASN A 77 -10.29 9.10 -1.33
C ASN A 77 -10.04 7.61 -1.07
N TYR A 78 -10.53 6.73 -1.96
CA TYR A 78 -10.24 5.29 -1.87
C TYR A 78 -8.73 5.02 -1.95
N ARG A 79 -8.03 5.60 -2.92
CA ARG A 79 -6.57 5.43 -3.04
C ARG A 79 -5.84 5.93 -1.79
N LEU A 80 -6.20 7.10 -1.27
CA LEU A 80 -5.61 7.68 -0.07
C LEU A 80 -5.91 6.89 1.22
N SER A 81 -6.91 6.01 1.23
CA SER A 81 -7.13 5.11 2.37
C SER A 81 -5.96 4.13 2.60
N TRP A 82 -5.16 3.88 1.57
CA TRP A 82 -3.96 3.03 1.60
C TRP A 82 -2.67 3.79 1.91
N TYR A 83 -2.75 5.10 2.19
CA TYR A 83 -1.60 6.00 2.34
C TYR A 83 -0.51 5.50 3.29
N THR A 84 -0.89 4.87 4.40
CA THR A 84 0.05 4.34 5.39
C THR A 84 0.99 3.28 4.82
N GLU A 85 0.54 2.56 3.80
CA GLU A 85 1.25 1.45 3.16
C GLU A 85 1.76 1.81 1.75
N PHE A 86 1.69 3.08 1.34
CA PHE A 86 2.21 3.51 0.05
C PHE A 86 3.69 3.19 -0.13
N THR A 87 4.02 2.78 -1.36
CA THR A 87 5.40 2.66 -1.85
C THR A 87 6.05 4.04 -1.93
N GLU A 88 7.38 4.08 -2.02
CA GLU A 88 8.10 5.34 -2.18
C GLU A 88 7.66 6.10 -3.43
N THR A 89 7.51 5.43 -4.57
CA THR A 89 7.10 6.05 -5.83
C THR A 89 5.71 6.69 -5.72
N GLN A 90 4.79 6.05 -4.99
CA GLN A 90 3.47 6.62 -4.74
C GLN A 90 3.54 7.87 -3.86
N LEU A 91 4.43 7.89 -2.86
CA LEU A 91 4.67 9.07 -2.01
C LEU A 91 5.32 10.22 -2.79
N GLU A 92 6.29 9.92 -3.66
CA GLU A 92 6.89 10.91 -4.58
C GLU A 92 5.85 11.51 -5.52
N ASN A 93 5.00 10.67 -6.12
CA ASN A 93 3.91 11.12 -6.98
C ASN A 93 2.90 11.96 -6.22
N LEU A 94 2.63 11.64 -4.95
CA LEU A 94 1.70 12.39 -4.12
C LEU A 94 2.24 13.77 -3.73
N LEU A 95 3.55 13.88 -3.47
CA LEU A 95 4.22 15.16 -3.26
C LEU A 95 4.03 16.08 -4.48
N VAL A 96 4.31 15.56 -5.68
CA VAL A 96 4.12 16.30 -6.95
C VAL A 96 2.65 16.60 -7.23
N PHE A 97 1.73 15.71 -6.83
CA PHE A 97 0.29 15.90 -7.02
C PHE A 97 -0.27 17.06 -6.21
N PHE A 98 0.21 17.26 -4.98
CA PHE A 98 -0.25 18.39 -4.16
C PHE A 98 0.34 19.73 -4.59
N ASP A 99 1.53 19.73 -5.23
CA ASP A 99 2.18 20.91 -5.80
C ASP A 99 2.19 22.11 -4.82
N ASP A 100 2.61 21.83 -3.57
CA ASP A 100 2.60 22.80 -2.48
C ASP A 100 4.05 23.15 -2.09
N PRO A 101 4.53 24.36 -2.42
CA PRO A 101 5.90 24.79 -2.12
C PRO A 101 6.26 24.75 -0.64
N LYS A 102 5.27 24.83 0.26
CA LYS A 102 5.49 24.71 1.70
C LYS A 102 5.85 23.27 2.07
N ILE A 103 5.09 22.31 1.55
CA ILE A 103 5.32 20.87 1.74
C ILE A 103 6.66 20.47 1.13
N ASP A 104 7.01 20.97 -0.06
CA ASP A 104 8.30 20.69 -0.70
C ASP A 104 9.48 21.15 0.14
N LYS A 105 9.39 22.37 0.69
CA LYS A 105 10.42 22.90 1.58
C LYS A 105 10.53 22.10 2.88
N GLU A 106 9.40 21.78 3.50
CA GLU A 106 9.35 20.99 4.74
C GLU A 106 9.91 19.58 4.53
N PHE A 107 9.56 18.94 3.41
CA PHE A 107 10.13 17.67 2.97
C PHE A 107 11.65 17.76 2.87
N LEU A 108 12.20 18.76 2.20
CA LEU A 108 13.65 18.91 2.08
C LEU A 108 14.35 19.17 3.42
N GLU A 109 13.78 20.01 4.28
CA GLU A 109 14.33 20.29 5.62
C GLU A 109 14.39 19.03 6.48
N ASP A 110 13.30 18.27 6.52
CA ASP A 110 13.21 17.05 7.33
C ASP A 110 14.02 15.91 6.70
N PHE A 111 14.01 15.80 5.37
CA PHE A 111 14.81 14.82 4.64
C PHE A 111 16.30 15.01 4.90
N TRP A 112 16.79 16.25 4.79
CA TRP A 112 18.19 16.53 5.10
C TRP A 112 18.54 16.39 6.57
N THR A 113 17.60 16.66 7.49
CA THR A 113 17.80 16.40 8.93
C THR A 113 18.01 14.91 9.20
N ASP A 114 17.19 14.05 8.59
CA ASP A 114 17.31 12.60 8.72
C ASP A 114 18.55 12.07 7.98
N LEU A 115 18.93 12.65 6.83
CA LEU A 115 20.18 12.32 6.15
C LEU A 115 21.40 12.68 7.01
N LEU A 116 21.43 13.86 7.62
CA LEU A 116 22.51 14.27 8.52
C LEU A 116 22.57 13.34 9.74
N SER A 117 21.42 12.94 10.28
CA SER A 117 21.36 11.94 11.36
C SER A 117 21.99 10.62 10.94
N TYR A 118 21.66 10.15 9.73
CA TYR A 118 22.22 8.93 9.17
C TYR A 118 23.73 9.04 8.90
N MET A 119 24.20 10.19 8.39
CA MET A 119 25.63 10.45 8.19
C MET A 119 26.41 10.44 9.51
N VAL A 120 25.85 11.02 10.58
CA VAL A 120 26.44 10.98 11.92
C VAL A 120 26.46 9.55 12.47
N GLU A 121 25.39 8.78 12.28
CA GLU A 121 25.34 7.36 12.67
C GLU A 121 26.41 6.53 11.95
N LYS A 122 26.59 6.78 10.65
CA LYS A 122 27.61 6.12 9.81
C LYS A 122 29.01 6.71 9.98
N LYS A 123 29.18 7.68 10.89
CA LYS A 123 30.47 8.31 11.25
C LYS A 123 31.16 8.94 10.03
N VAL A 124 30.40 9.61 9.18
CA VAL A 124 30.95 10.41 8.07
C VAL A 124 31.92 11.45 8.65
N ALA A 125 33.08 11.63 8.01
CA ALA A 125 34.12 12.48 8.56
C ALA A 125 33.66 13.95 8.59
N PRO A 126 34.02 14.72 9.65
CA PRO A 126 33.70 16.14 9.72
C PRO A 126 34.20 16.95 8.51
N LYS A 127 35.30 16.51 7.88
CA LYS A 127 35.83 17.12 6.65
C LYS A 127 34.86 17.00 5.48
N ASP A 128 34.16 15.87 5.35
CA ASP A 128 33.20 15.65 4.28
C ASP A 128 31.92 16.46 4.52
N LEU A 129 31.47 16.57 5.76
CA LEU A 129 30.39 17.48 6.14
C LEU A 129 30.76 18.95 5.84
N LYS A 130 32.02 19.33 6.05
CA LYS A 130 32.51 20.66 5.65
C LYS A 130 32.47 20.84 4.15
N ARG A 131 32.87 19.82 3.36
CA ARG A 131 32.79 19.86 1.90
C ARG A 131 31.34 20.04 1.42
N LEU A 132 30.39 19.32 2.03
CA LEU A 132 28.96 19.48 1.74
C LEU A 132 28.48 20.90 2.01
N MET A 133 28.88 21.50 3.13
CA MET A 133 28.56 22.90 3.47
C MET A 133 29.22 23.91 2.52
N ASP A 134 30.50 23.71 2.19
CA ASP A 134 31.21 24.59 1.26
C ASP A 134 30.56 24.52 -0.15
N MET A 135 30.10 23.33 -0.56
CA MET A 135 29.34 23.12 -1.79
C MET A 135 27.99 23.84 -1.78
N SER A 136 27.19 23.69 -0.71
CA SER A 136 25.89 24.37 -0.59
C SER A 136 26.02 25.89 -0.60
N LEU A 137 27.00 26.44 0.12
CA LEU A 137 27.28 27.87 0.12
C LEU A 137 27.70 28.37 -1.26
N THR A 138 28.51 27.61 -1.99
CA THR A 138 28.94 27.96 -3.34
C THR A 138 27.76 27.97 -4.30
N HIS A 139 26.87 26.97 -4.20
CA HIS A 139 25.68 26.90 -5.04
C HIS A 139 24.72 28.07 -4.78
N VAL A 140 24.38 28.33 -3.51
CA VAL A 140 23.48 29.43 -3.13
C VAL A 140 24.04 30.80 -3.53
N ARG A 141 25.36 31.00 -3.47
CA ARG A 141 26.00 32.24 -3.97
C ARG A 141 25.89 32.40 -5.48
N ALA A 142 25.88 31.31 -6.23
CA ALA A 142 25.84 31.33 -7.69
C ALA A 142 24.42 31.46 -8.26
N VAL A 143 23.44 30.76 -7.66
CA VAL A 143 22.09 30.60 -8.21
C VAL A 143 21.01 31.23 -7.32
N GLY A 144 21.30 31.48 -6.04
CA GLY A 144 20.35 32.00 -5.07
C GLY A 144 19.61 30.90 -4.30
N LEU A 145 18.49 31.29 -3.65
CA LEU A 145 17.66 30.40 -2.82
C LEU A 145 16.52 29.78 -3.64
N GLN A 146 16.87 29.03 -4.68
CA GLN A 146 15.90 28.35 -5.55
C GLN A 146 15.82 26.87 -5.16
N LEU A 147 14.62 26.42 -4.77
CA LEU A 147 14.40 25.00 -4.46
C LEU A 147 14.52 24.15 -5.74
N PRO A 148 15.04 22.93 -5.64
CA PRO A 148 15.05 22.00 -6.75
C PRO A 148 13.63 21.55 -7.11
N ASP A 149 13.39 21.18 -8.36
CA ASP A 149 12.11 20.62 -8.80
C ASP A 149 11.91 19.21 -8.22
N MET A 150 10.87 19.00 -7.41
CA MET A 150 10.69 17.74 -6.66
C MET A 150 10.56 16.51 -7.55
N LYS A 151 9.98 16.65 -8.74
CA LYS A 151 9.81 15.55 -9.68
C LYS A 151 11.15 15.05 -10.21
N THR A 152 11.99 15.95 -10.69
CA THR A 152 13.32 15.61 -11.20
C THR A 152 14.29 15.27 -10.07
N TYR A 153 14.26 16.02 -8.97
CA TYR A 153 15.13 15.82 -7.82
C TYR A 153 15.02 14.39 -7.27
N ASN A 154 13.81 13.93 -6.94
CA ASN A 154 13.60 12.60 -6.36
C ASN A 154 13.93 11.46 -7.33
N ARG A 155 13.59 11.63 -8.61
CA ARG A 155 13.89 10.65 -9.66
C ARG A 155 15.39 10.50 -9.86
N ASP A 156 16.11 11.62 -9.92
CA ASP A 156 17.53 11.61 -10.18
C ASP A 156 18.24 10.99 -8.97
N LEU A 157 17.89 11.32 -7.72
CA LEU A 157 18.50 10.73 -6.52
C LEU A 157 18.26 9.21 -6.32
N LYS A 158 17.45 8.56 -7.15
CA LYS A 158 17.09 7.13 -7.03
C LYS A 158 18.29 6.21 -6.76
N SER A 159 19.42 6.41 -7.44
CA SER A 159 20.61 5.55 -7.32
C SER A 159 21.27 5.57 -5.94
N LEU A 160 21.02 6.60 -5.14
CA LEU A 160 21.57 6.72 -3.79
C LEU A 160 20.86 5.80 -2.79
N PHE A 161 19.65 5.35 -3.13
CA PHE A 161 18.81 4.57 -2.25
C PHE A 161 18.87 3.09 -2.57
N PHE A 162 18.89 2.28 -1.52
CA PHE A 162 18.76 0.83 -1.62
C PHE A 162 17.55 0.33 -0.84
N ASP A 163 16.97 -0.76 -1.34
CA ASP A 163 15.95 -1.52 -0.64
C ASP A 163 16.58 -2.58 0.26
N ALA A 164 15.98 -2.82 1.42
CA ALA A 164 16.35 -3.96 2.24
C ALA A 164 16.10 -5.28 1.47
N PRO A 165 16.86 -6.37 1.74
CA PRO A 165 16.68 -7.64 1.05
C PRO A 165 15.23 -8.14 1.12
N GLY A 166 14.67 -8.55 -0.03
CA GLY A 166 13.29 -9.02 -0.13
C GLY A 166 12.24 -7.91 -0.09
N LYS A 167 12.63 -6.64 -0.26
CA LYS A 167 11.73 -5.51 -0.49
C LYS A 167 11.94 -4.92 -1.87
N ILE A 168 10.92 -4.24 -2.37
CA ILE A 168 10.95 -3.41 -3.58
C ILE A 168 10.18 -2.12 -3.31
N ASP A 169 10.77 -0.99 -3.64
CA ASP A 169 10.19 0.34 -3.38
C ASP A 169 9.76 0.55 -1.92
N GLY A 170 10.53 -0.06 -1.01
CA GLY A 170 10.39 -0.05 0.44
C GLY A 170 9.34 -1.00 1.03
N LEU A 171 8.65 -1.79 0.21
CA LEU A 171 7.64 -2.75 0.65
C LEU A 171 8.05 -4.19 0.39
N THR A 172 7.58 -5.10 1.24
CA THR A 172 7.66 -6.54 0.97
C THR A 172 6.67 -6.94 -0.14
N PRO A 173 6.90 -8.03 -0.90
CA PRO A 173 5.96 -8.50 -1.92
C PRO A 173 4.53 -8.72 -1.42
N SER A 174 4.36 -9.05 -0.14
CA SER A 174 3.04 -9.24 0.48
C SER A 174 2.26 -7.94 0.70
N LYS A 175 2.94 -6.80 0.88
CA LYS A 175 2.34 -5.47 0.97
C LYS A 175 2.27 -4.79 -0.40
N PHE A 176 3.32 -4.94 -1.21
CA PHE A 176 3.44 -4.37 -2.54
C PHE A 176 2.26 -4.75 -3.46
N ARG A 177 1.86 -6.02 -3.45
CA ARG A 177 0.74 -6.54 -4.24
C ARG A 177 -0.59 -5.82 -3.96
N PRO A 178 -1.18 -5.91 -2.75
CA PRO A 178 -2.48 -5.29 -2.50
C PRO A 178 -2.42 -3.76 -2.59
N VAL A 179 -1.33 -3.13 -2.15
CA VAL A 179 -1.17 -1.66 -2.22
C VAL A 179 -1.23 -1.19 -3.67
N LEU A 180 -0.37 -1.70 -4.56
CA LEU A 180 -0.37 -1.24 -5.95
C LEU A 180 -1.66 -1.61 -6.68
N TYR A 181 -2.19 -2.80 -6.42
CA TYR A 181 -3.42 -3.25 -7.05
C TYR A 181 -4.61 -2.32 -6.76
N LYS A 182 -4.77 -1.93 -5.49
CA LYS A 182 -5.91 -1.14 -5.02
C LYS A 182 -5.70 0.38 -5.15
N SER A 183 -4.46 0.87 -5.02
CA SER A 183 -4.20 2.31 -4.92
C SER A 183 -3.41 2.94 -6.08
N SER A 184 -3.04 2.15 -7.11
CA SER A 184 -2.32 2.65 -8.29
C SER A 184 -3.04 2.36 -9.60
N THR A 185 -2.81 3.20 -10.60
CA THR A 185 -3.26 3.03 -11.99
C THR A 185 -2.29 2.12 -12.76
N LEU A 186 -2.73 1.61 -13.92
CA LEU A 186 -1.90 0.78 -14.80
C LEU A 186 -0.64 1.49 -15.31
N THR A 187 -0.68 2.83 -15.43
CA THR A 187 0.47 3.63 -15.87
C THR A 187 1.47 3.76 -14.73
N GLU A 188 1.02 4.13 -13.54
CA GLU A 188 1.88 4.27 -12.35
C GLU A 188 2.63 2.98 -12.01
N ILE A 189 1.97 1.82 -12.12
CA ILE A 189 2.63 0.52 -11.87
C ILE A 189 3.72 0.26 -12.91
N ARG A 190 3.51 0.63 -14.18
CA ARG A 190 4.54 0.47 -15.23
C ARG A 190 5.69 1.45 -15.08
N ASP A 191 5.40 2.68 -14.69
CA ASP A 191 6.41 3.70 -14.41
C ASP A 191 7.28 3.26 -13.22
N LEU A 192 6.67 2.66 -12.19
CA LEU A 192 7.39 2.00 -11.11
C LEU A 192 8.24 0.83 -11.63
N GLY A 193 7.71 -0.04 -12.50
CA GLY A 193 8.50 -1.09 -13.14
C GLY A 193 9.75 -0.56 -13.85
N THR A 194 9.60 0.54 -14.59
CA THR A 194 10.69 1.23 -15.28
C THR A 194 11.73 1.78 -14.29
N LYS A 195 11.28 2.28 -13.12
CA LYS A 195 12.18 2.64 -12.02
C LYS A 195 13.05 1.47 -11.60
N TYR A 196 12.64 0.21 -11.73
CA TYR A 196 13.48 -0.95 -11.39
C TYR A 196 14.13 -1.63 -12.60
N GLU A 197 14.28 -0.90 -13.72
CA GLU A 197 14.84 -1.42 -14.98
C GLU A 197 14.04 -2.61 -15.56
N VAL A 198 12.75 -2.69 -15.21
CA VAL A 198 11.82 -3.70 -15.73
C VAL A 198 10.84 -3.03 -16.69
N GLU A 199 11.11 -3.17 -17.98
CA GLU A 199 10.16 -2.73 -19.02
C GLU A 199 9.03 -3.76 -19.16
N VAL A 200 7.85 -3.40 -18.68
CA VAL A 200 6.66 -4.24 -18.80
C VAL A 200 6.05 -4.07 -20.19
N PRO A 201 5.88 -5.16 -20.98
CA PRO A 201 5.24 -5.08 -22.29
C PRO A 201 3.85 -4.45 -22.22
N ARG A 202 3.52 -3.54 -23.15
CA ARG A 202 2.16 -2.95 -23.18
C ARG A 202 1.10 -3.95 -23.64
N ARG A 203 1.49 -4.90 -24.50
CA ARG A 203 0.63 -5.92 -25.07
C ARG A 203 1.31 -7.29 -24.98
N LEU A 204 0.52 -8.31 -24.70
CA LEU A 204 0.93 -9.70 -24.75
C LEU A 204 1.25 -10.11 -26.20
N LYS A 205 2.29 -10.92 -26.37
CA LYS A 205 2.59 -11.56 -27.67
C LYS A 205 1.53 -12.63 -27.97
N LYS A 206 1.33 -12.96 -29.26
CA LYS A 206 0.41 -14.03 -29.70
C LYS A 206 0.64 -15.35 -28.94
N ALA A 207 1.91 -15.72 -28.73
CA ALA A 207 2.26 -16.95 -28.03
C ALA A 207 1.87 -16.92 -26.53
N GLU A 208 2.03 -15.77 -25.87
CA GLU A 208 1.68 -15.59 -24.46
C GLU A 208 0.15 -15.59 -24.28
N LEU A 209 -0.57 -14.91 -25.18
CA LEU A 209 -2.04 -14.94 -25.21
C LEU A 209 -2.57 -16.37 -25.38
N ALA A 210 -1.99 -17.13 -26.31
CA ALA A 210 -2.34 -18.54 -26.50
C ALA A 210 -2.08 -19.36 -25.22
N ASN A 211 -0.93 -19.15 -24.56
CA ASN A 211 -0.60 -19.86 -23.32
C ASN A 211 -1.59 -19.54 -22.20
N ILE A 212 -2.04 -18.29 -22.06
CA ILE A 212 -3.03 -17.90 -21.05
C ILE A 212 -4.37 -18.60 -21.30
N ILE A 213 -4.85 -18.62 -22.56
CA ILE A 213 -6.10 -19.31 -22.92
C ILE A 213 -5.97 -20.81 -22.64
N ILE A 214 -4.84 -21.42 -22.99
CA ILE A 214 -4.58 -22.84 -22.75
C ILE A 214 -4.53 -23.15 -21.24
N GLN A 215 -3.90 -22.29 -20.44
CA GLN A 215 -3.82 -22.46 -19.00
C GLN A 215 -5.20 -22.39 -18.36
N GLU A 216 -6.02 -21.41 -18.74
CA GLU A 216 -7.39 -21.29 -18.24
C GLU A 216 -8.24 -22.53 -18.63
N LEU A 217 -8.04 -23.07 -19.84
CA LEU A 217 -8.68 -24.32 -20.25
C LEU A 217 -8.23 -25.52 -19.42
N LYS A 218 -6.95 -25.56 -19.01
CA LYS A 218 -6.43 -26.59 -18.09
C LYS A 218 -7.05 -26.46 -16.71
N ASP A 219 -7.09 -25.25 -16.16
CA ASP A 219 -7.66 -24.98 -14.84
C ASP A 219 -9.16 -25.31 -14.79
N ARG A 220 -9.87 -25.15 -15.92
CA ARG A 220 -11.28 -25.53 -16.08
C ARG A 220 -11.50 -27.00 -16.48
N ASN A 221 -10.44 -27.83 -16.58
CA ASN A 221 -10.49 -29.21 -17.08
C ASN A 221 -11.14 -29.37 -18.48
N LYS A 222 -11.08 -28.34 -19.33
CA LYS A 222 -11.58 -28.32 -20.72
C LYS A 222 -10.47 -28.46 -21.77
N TYR A 223 -9.26 -28.79 -21.33
CA TYR A 223 -8.09 -28.88 -22.18
C TYR A 223 -8.10 -30.11 -23.11
N SER A 224 -7.68 -29.92 -24.37
CA SER A 224 -7.44 -30.97 -25.36
C SER A 224 -6.26 -30.57 -26.26
N GLU A 225 -5.40 -31.51 -26.64
CA GLU A 225 -4.26 -31.26 -27.55
C GLU A 225 -4.70 -30.70 -28.92
N ASN A 226 -5.89 -31.11 -29.39
CA ASN A 226 -6.48 -30.58 -30.62
C ASN A 226 -6.89 -29.11 -30.47
N GLU A 227 -7.40 -28.72 -29.29
CA GLU A 227 -7.76 -27.33 -29.00
C GLU A 227 -6.52 -26.46 -28.82
N GLU A 228 -5.46 -26.97 -28.18
CA GLU A 228 -4.18 -26.24 -28.09
C GLU A 228 -3.60 -25.94 -29.47
N THR A 229 -3.59 -26.92 -30.38
CA THR A 229 -3.08 -26.74 -31.73
C THR A 229 -3.90 -25.70 -32.51
N LYS A 230 -5.24 -25.74 -32.38
CA LYS A 230 -6.14 -24.74 -32.95
C LYS A 230 -5.87 -23.35 -32.40
N ILE A 231 -5.78 -23.19 -31.08
CA ILE A 231 -5.56 -21.90 -30.41
C ILE A 231 -4.22 -21.30 -30.85
N ARG A 232 -3.14 -22.10 -30.91
CA ARG A 232 -1.83 -21.61 -31.38
C ARG A 232 -1.85 -21.22 -32.87
N GLY A 233 -2.66 -21.90 -33.69
CA GLY A 233 -2.85 -21.61 -35.11
C GLY A 233 -3.66 -20.33 -35.38
N MET A 234 -4.58 -19.94 -34.49
CA MET A 234 -5.46 -18.78 -34.67
C MET A 234 -4.72 -17.45 -34.77
N ASN A 235 -5.33 -16.46 -35.42
CA ASN A 235 -4.90 -15.06 -35.32
C ASN A 235 -5.34 -14.47 -33.96
N VAL A 236 -4.67 -13.43 -33.48
CA VAL A 236 -4.93 -12.76 -32.19
C VAL A 236 -6.41 -12.39 -32.03
N LEU A 237 -7.05 -11.83 -33.06
CA LEU A 237 -8.48 -11.47 -33.03
C LEU A 237 -9.38 -12.71 -32.85
N MET A 238 -9.03 -13.83 -33.49
CA MET A 238 -9.77 -15.08 -33.36
C MET A 238 -9.55 -15.72 -31.99
N MET A 239 -8.35 -15.59 -31.41
CA MET A 239 -8.09 -16.00 -30.02
C MET A 239 -8.91 -15.18 -29.03
N GLN A 240 -9.02 -13.86 -29.23
CA GLN A 240 -9.85 -12.99 -28.39
C GLN A 240 -11.32 -13.36 -28.48
N ARG A 241 -11.84 -13.60 -29.69
CA ARG A 241 -13.23 -14.08 -29.90
C ARG A 241 -13.45 -15.43 -29.23
N TYR A 242 -12.54 -16.38 -29.46
CA TYR A 242 -12.58 -17.68 -28.80
C TYR A 242 -12.60 -17.54 -27.28
N ALA A 243 -11.77 -16.65 -26.72
CA ALA A 243 -11.74 -16.40 -25.29
C ALA A 243 -13.07 -15.82 -24.78
N ILE A 244 -13.66 -14.86 -25.49
CA ILE A 244 -14.99 -14.31 -25.17
C ILE A 244 -16.06 -15.41 -25.21
N ASP A 245 -16.09 -16.22 -26.28
CA ASP A 245 -17.07 -17.29 -26.48
C ASP A 245 -16.99 -18.38 -25.40
N HIS A 246 -15.80 -18.58 -24.81
CA HIS A 246 -15.55 -19.57 -23.75
C HIS A 246 -15.52 -18.95 -22.34
N ASP A 247 -15.90 -17.68 -22.20
CA ASP A 247 -15.85 -16.90 -20.95
C ASP A 247 -14.47 -16.92 -20.27
N ILE A 248 -13.42 -16.89 -21.09
CA ILE A 248 -12.02 -16.83 -20.69
C ILE A 248 -11.60 -15.35 -20.70
N LYS A 249 -11.17 -14.83 -19.55
CA LYS A 249 -10.68 -13.44 -19.43
C LYS A 249 -9.26 -13.29 -20.00
N ALA A 250 -9.10 -13.50 -21.30
CA ALA A 250 -7.84 -13.28 -22.02
C ALA A 250 -7.93 -12.00 -22.85
N SER A 251 -7.25 -10.94 -22.38
CA SER A 251 -7.07 -9.70 -23.15
C SER A 251 -5.65 -9.65 -23.70
N THR A 252 -5.43 -8.88 -24.76
CA THR A 252 -4.06 -8.52 -25.20
C THR A 252 -3.40 -7.53 -24.25
N GLU A 253 -4.19 -6.83 -23.43
CA GLU A 253 -3.70 -5.88 -22.44
C GLU A 253 -3.46 -6.60 -21.11
N LEU A 254 -2.29 -6.37 -20.52
CA LEU A 254 -1.95 -6.92 -19.21
C LEU A 254 -2.80 -6.25 -18.12
N LYS A 255 -3.34 -7.08 -17.23
CA LYS A 255 -4.04 -6.66 -16.01
C LYS A 255 -3.06 -6.14 -14.96
N LYS A 256 -3.57 -5.45 -13.92
CA LYS A 256 -2.72 -4.90 -12.85
C LYS A 256 -1.92 -6.00 -12.16
N GLU A 257 -2.57 -7.12 -11.84
CA GLU A 257 -1.98 -8.28 -11.18
C GLU A 257 -0.80 -8.82 -12.01
N GLU A 258 -1.01 -8.99 -13.31
CA GLU A 258 0.01 -9.51 -14.23
C GLU A 258 1.21 -8.56 -14.35
N ILE A 259 0.98 -7.24 -14.37
CA ILE A 259 2.06 -6.24 -14.38
C ILE A 259 2.84 -6.28 -13.07
N ILE A 260 2.15 -6.37 -11.92
CA ILE A 260 2.77 -6.43 -10.60
C ILE A 260 3.65 -7.69 -10.50
N GLU A 261 3.12 -8.85 -10.88
CA GLU A 261 3.90 -10.10 -10.86
C GLU A 261 5.06 -10.07 -11.85
N TYR A 262 4.89 -9.47 -13.04
CA TYR A 262 5.99 -9.31 -13.99
C TYR A 262 7.12 -8.46 -13.40
N ILE A 263 6.80 -7.39 -12.67
CA ILE A 263 7.80 -6.56 -11.99
C ILE A 263 8.52 -7.39 -10.92
N LEU A 264 7.78 -8.06 -10.04
CA LEU A 264 8.35 -8.87 -8.96
C LEU A 264 9.20 -10.05 -9.47
N ALA A 265 8.85 -10.63 -10.62
CA ALA A 265 9.59 -11.74 -11.21
C ALA A 265 10.90 -11.30 -11.91
N ASN A 266 10.99 -10.05 -12.36
CA ASN A 266 12.09 -9.57 -13.20
C ASN A 266 12.99 -8.53 -12.51
N ALA A 267 12.53 -7.87 -11.45
CA ALA A 267 13.31 -6.89 -10.71
C ALA A 267 14.45 -7.55 -9.94
N LYS A 268 15.64 -6.93 -9.95
CA LYS A 268 16.87 -7.46 -9.35
C LYS A 268 16.71 -7.77 -7.85
N GLU A 269 15.93 -6.95 -7.16
CA GLU A 269 15.71 -6.97 -5.72
C GLU A 269 14.85 -8.17 -5.28
N THR A 270 13.95 -8.63 -6.14
CA THR A 270 12.92 -9.63 -5.78
C THR A 270 13.02 -10.93 -6.57
N LYS A 271 13.66 -10.92 -7.75
CA LYS A 271 13.77 -12.07 -8.66
C LYS A 271 14.27 -13.36 -7.99
N GLU A 272 15.27 -13.28 -7.10
CA GLU A 272 15.81 -14.46 -6.43
C GLU A 272 14.86 -15.06 -5.37
N SER A 273 14.00 -14.22 -4.81
CA SER A 273 13.03 -14.56 -3.77
C SER A 273 11.60 -14.72 -4.30
N TYR A 274 11.41 -14.51 -5.61
CA TYR A 274 10.08 -14.43 -6.20
C TYR A 274 9.42 -15.81 -6.23
N PHE A 275 8.17 -15.84 -5.79
CA PHE A 275 7.28 -16.98 -5.91
C PHE A 275 5.93 -16.52 -6.45
N ILE A 276 5.34 -17.36 -7.29
CA ILE A 276 3.99 -17.17 -7.81
C ILE A 276 3.02 -17.39 -6.63
N PRO A 277 2.09 -16.45 -6.35
CA PRO A 277 1.10 -16.63 -5.31
C PRO A 277 0.21 -17.86 -5.56
N GLU A 278 -0.02 -18.69 -4.54
CA GLU A 278 -0.90 -19.86 -4.64
C GLU A 278 -2.40 -19.48 -4.72
N SER A 279 -2.76 -18.26 -4.32
CA SER A 279 -4.14 -17.77 -4.26
C SER A 279 -4.23 -16.28 -4.62
N PRO A 280 -5.28 -15.84 -5.35
CA PRO A 280 -5.56 -14.43 -5.62
C PRO A 280 -5.81 -13.57 -4.37
N GLN A 281 -6.08 -14.19 -3.21
CA GLN A 281 -6.35 -13.50 -1.94
C GLN A 281 -5.23 -12.58 -1.48
N VAL A 282 -4.00 -12.75 -2.00
CA VAL A 282 -2.87 -11.87 -1.69
C VAL A 282 -3.14 -10.40 -2.08
N TYR A 283 -4.05 -10.16 -3.04
CA TYR A 283 -4.47 -8.80 -3.45
C TYR A 283 -5.67 -8.24 -2.66
N GLU A 284 -6.31 -9.05 -1.82
CA GLU A 284 -7.54 -8.68 -1.11
C GLU A 284 -7.30 -8.16 0.31
N LYS A 285 -6.04 -8.08 0.75
CA LYS A 285 -5.70 -7.68 2.12
C LYS A 285 -6.10 -6.23 2.39
N GLU A 286 -7.20 -6.02 3.10
CA GLU A 286 -7.67 -4.68 3.49
C GLU A 286 -6.76 -4.02 4.53
N VAL A 287 -6.55 -2.71 4.40
CA VAL A 287 -5.82 -1.89 5.38
C VAL A 287 -6.77 -1.56 6.53
N HIS A 288 -6.31 -1.72 7.77
CA HIS A 288 -7.07 -1.21 8.92
C HIS A 288 -7.10 0.31 8.82
N GLU A 289 -8.29 0.87 8.63
CA GLU A 289 -8.49 2.30 8.57
C GLU A 289 -7.90 2.98 9.80
N VAL A 290 -6.94 3.89 9.61
CA VAL A 290 -6.54 4.84 10.65
C VAL A 290 -7.65 5.89 10.76
N VAL A 291 -8.78 5.50 11.33
CA VAL A 291 -9.82 6.41 11.81
C VAL A 291 -9.78 6.33 13.33
N ALA A 292 -8.69 6.84 13.91
CA ALA A 292 -8.69 7.26 15.30
C ALA A 292 -8.90 8.78 15.31
N ASP A 293 -9.99 9.19 15.94
CA ASP A 293 -10.42 10.57 16.20
C ASP A 293 -10.90 11.44 15.02
N VAL A 294 -11.99 11.00 14.39
CA VAL A 294 -13.06 11.94 14.07
C VAL A 294 -14.32 11.39 14.73
N ASN A 295 -14.68 11.96 15.87
CA ASN A 295 -16.04 11.86 16.40
C ASN A 295 -16.97 12.26 15.24
N PRO A 296 -17.76 11.34 14.65
CA PRO A 296 -18.77 11.77 13.70
C PRO A 296 -19.69 12.71 14.49
N PRO A 297 -20.04 13.91 13.96
CA PRO A 297 -21.08 14.71 14.60
C PRO A 297 -22.29 13.78 14.73
N LYS A 298 -22.74 13.59 15.98
CA LYS A 298 -23.96 12.84 16.28
C LYS A 298 -25.07 13.45 15.42
N LEU A 299 -25.40 12.79 14.32
CA LEU A 299 -26.68 12.92 13.68
C LEU A 299 -27.70 12.56 14.75
N ALA A 300 -28.33 13.60 15.29
CA ALA A 300 -29.42 13.49 16.23
C ALA A 300 -30.51 12.62 15.58
N LYS A 301 -30.53 11.33 15.94
CA LYS A 301 -31.73 10.52 15.85
C LYS A 301 -32.79 11.25 16.67
N LYS A 302 -33.70 11.95 16.01
CA LYS A 302 -35.01 12.23 16.60
C LYS A 302 -35.75 10.91 16.68
N GLU A 303 -35.65 10.24 17.82
CA GLU A 303 -36.63 9.23 18.18
C GLU A 303 -37.99 9.93 18.36
N PRO A 304 -39.07 9.38 17.78
CA PRO A 304 -40.41 9.92 17.95
C PRO A 304 -40.86 9.69 19.40
N ALA A 305 -41.24 10.77 20.07
CA ALA A 305 -41.85 10.73 21.39
C ALA A 305 -43.19 9.98 21.32
N VAL A 306 -43.26 8.89 22.07
CA VAL A 306 -44.50 8.17 22.39
C VAL A 306 -45.37 9.09 23.25
N VAL A 307 -46.42 9.67 22.67
CA VAL A 307 -47.49 10.32 23.42
C VAL A 307 -48.71 9.41 23.41
N LYS A 308 -49.12 9.03 24.63
CA LYS A 308 -50.31 8.23 24.94
C LYS A 308 -51.57 8.93 24.42
N ALA A 309 -52.42 8.19 23.72
CA ALA A 309 -53.79 8.58 23.44
C ALA A 309 -54.64 8.53 24.73
N PRO A 310 -55.61 9.45 24.86
CA PRO A 310 -56.95 9.06 25.26
C PRO A 310 -58.01 9.53 24.26
N GLU A 311 -58.89 8.58 23.96
CA GLU A 311 -60.35 8.70 23.87
C GLU A 311 -60.99 9.59 22.79
N VAL A 312 -61.30 8.91 21.68
CA VAL A 312 -62.50 8.94 20.83
C VAL A 312 -63.60 9.93 21.24
N VAL A 313 -63.86 10.90 20.36
CA VAL A 313 -65.23 11.37 20.06
C VAL A 313 -65.41 11.27 18.55
N GLN A 314 -66.36 10.44 18.13
CA GLN A 314 -66.83 10.31 16.76
C GLN A 314 -67.85 11.42 16.46
N GLU A 315 -67.66 12.14 15.36
CA GLU A 315 -68.76 12.73 14.59
C GLU A 315 -68.31 12.82 13.11
N GLU A 316 -68.98 12.05 12.25
CA GLU A 316 -68.95 12.13 10.77
C GLU A 316 -69.98 13.20 10.28
N PRO A 317 -70.15 13.47 8.97
CA PRO A 317 -69.19 13.91 7.96
C PRO A 317 -69.72 15.10 7.10
N LYS A 318 -68.89 15.55 6.11
CA LYS A 318 -69.22 16.28 4.86
C LYS A 318 -69.17 17.84 4.93
N PRO A 319 -68.89 18.60 3.84
CA PRO A 319 -68.17 18.33 2.56
C PRO A 319 -66.90 19.21 2.37
N GLU A 320 -66.06 18.86 1.41
CA GLU A 320 -64.97 19.70 0.87
C GLU A 320 -65.46 21.04 0.29
N PRO A 321 -64.64 22.09 0.40
CA PRO A 321 -64.49 23.05 -0.68
C PRO A 321 -63.02 23.20 -1.12
N ALA A 322 -62.84 22.88 -2.41
CA ALA A 322 -61.93 23.45 -3.41
C ALA A 322 -60.71 24.30 -2.96
N PRO A 323 -59.50 23.92 -3.40
CA PRO A 323 -58.47 24.87 -3.79
C PRO A 323 -58.59 25.26 -5.27
N GLU A 324 -58.79 26.55 -5.56
CA GLU A 324 -58.40 27.17 -6.85
C GLU A 324 -56.92 27.63 -6.77
N PRO A 325 -56.27 28.01 -7.88
CA PRO A 325 -55.65 27.10 -8.83
C PRO A 325 -54.15 27.37 -8.97
N ILE A 326 -53.33 26.34 -9.17
CA ILE A 326 -52.00 26.52 -9.78
C ILE A 326 -52.04 25.88 -11.15
N VAL A 327 -51.82 26.74 -12.14
CA VAL A 327 -51.78 26.49 -13.56
C VAL A 327 -50.71 25.44 -13.88
N ILE A 328 -51.15 24.28 -14.32
CA ILE A 328 -50.36 23.30 -15.05
C ILE A 328 -50.78 23.45 -16.52
N GLN A 329 -49.84 23.77 -17.40
CA GLN A 329 -50.03 23.56 -18.84
C GLN A 329 -49.49 22.17 -19.17
N GLU A 330 -50.40 21.21 -19.33
CA GLU A 330 -50.14 19.99 -20.08
C GLU A 330 -50.37 20.25 -21.58
N VAL A 331 -49.42 19.73 -22.36
CA VAL A 331 -49.63 18.86 -23.52
C VAL A 331 -51.08 18.70 -24.02
N PRO A 332 -51.33 18.89 -25.32
CA PRO A 332 -52.40 18.20 -26.02
C PRO A 332 -51.81 17.04 -26.84
N GLU A 333 -52.15 15.82 -26.44
CA GLU A 333 -52.32 14.71 -27.38
C GLU A 333 -53.66 14.87 -28.09
N GLU A 334 -53.71 14.81 -29.42
CA GLU A 334 -54.86 14.20 -30.07
C GLU A 334 -54.54 13.58 -31.46
N LYS A 335 -54.67 12.26 -31.49
CA LYS A 335 -55.21 11.36 -32.54
C LYS A 335 -54.61 11.31 -33.95
N VAL A 336 -53.99 10.14 -34.21
CA VAL A 336 -54.31 9.15 -35.27
C VAL A 336 -54.89 9.67 -36.59
N VAL A 337 -54.08 9.62 -37.66
CA VAL A 337 -54.53 9.17 -39.00
C VAL A 337 -53.41 8.37 -39.69
N GLU A 338 -53.83 7.19 -40.12
CA GLU A 338 -53.30 6.17 -41.02
C GLU A 338 -52.63 6.69 -42.32
N GLN A 339 -51.49 6.09 -42.72
CA GLN A 339 -51.21 5.79 -44.14
C GLN A 339 -50.00 4.85 -44.36
N THR A 340 -50.29 3.88 -45.22
CA THR A 340 -49.55 2.76 -45.82
C THR A 340 -48.34 3.14 -46.70
N PRO A 341 -47.54 2.14 -47.17
CA PRO A 341 -46.15 2.27 -47.63
C PRO A 341 -45.94 2.38 -49.17
N GLU A 342 -44.66 2.46 -49.54
CA GLU A 342 -43.95 2.23 -50.84
C GLU A 342 -43.47 3.48 -51.63
N PRO A 343 -42.45 3.38 -52.54
CA PRO A 343 -41.57 2.26 -52.90
C PRO A 343 -40.04 2.57 -53.02
N VAL A 344 -39.32 1.47 -53.19
CA VAL A 344 -37.97 1.23 -53.72
C VAL A 344 -37.69 1.91 -55.08
N VAL A 345 -36.48 2.45 -55.29
CA VAL A 345 -35.78 2.41 -56.60
C VAL A 345 -34.27 2.20 -56.42
N GLU A 346 -33.78 1.19 -57.14
CA GLU A 346 -32.42 0.69 -57.26
C GLU A 346 -31.43 1.66 -57.93
N LYS A 347 -30.12 1.49 -57.68
CA LYS A 347 -29.11 1.67 -58.75
C LYS A 347 -27.89 0.76 -58.57
N LYS A 348 -27.87 -0.20 -59.50
CA LYS A 348 -26.85 -1.10 -60.06
C LYS A 348 -25.36 -0.96 -59.70
N VAL A 349 -24.84 -2.17 -59.50
CA VAL A 349 -23.49 -2.73 -59.68
C VAL A 349 -22.79 -2.31 -60.98
N GLU A 350 -21.48 -2.08 -60.91
CA GLU A 350 -20.55 -2.41 -62.01
C GLU A 350 -19.29 -3.07 -61.42
N GLU A 351 -19.02 -4.30 -61.88
CA GLU A 351 -17.88 -5.14 -61.54
C GLU A 351 -16.59 -4.62 -62.18
N LYS A 352 -15.45 -4.71 -61.48
CA LYS A 352 -14.15 -4.89 -62.15
C LYS A 352 -13.36 -6.02 -61.51
N LYS A 353 -12.98 -6.93 -62.42
CA LYS A 353 -12.21 -8.15 -62.29
C LYS A 353 -10.88 -8.01 -61.54
N VAL A 354 -10.56 -9.11 -60.88
CA VAL A 354 -9.23 -9.62 -60.51
C VAL A 354 -8.32 -9.67 -61.74
N GLU A 355 -7.06 -9.23 -61.59
CA GLU A 355 -5.94 -9.93 -62.22
C GLU A 355 -4.67 -9.79 -61.36
N GLU A 356 -4.13 -10.96 -61.09
CA GLU A 356 -2.97 -11.34 -60.29
C GLU A 356 -1.68 -11.12 -61.08
N LYS A 357 -0.60 -10.61 -60.45
CA LYS A 357 0.76 -11.03 -60.82
C LYS A 357 1.80 -10.75 -59.75
N VAL A 358 2.69 -11.73 -59.72
CA VAL A 358 3.68 -12.15 -58.72
C VAL A 358 5.09 -11.69 -59.17
N GLU A 359 6.03 -11.69 -58.22
CA GLU A 359 7.51 -11.63 -58.38
C GLU A 359 8.12 -10.28 -58.83
N GLU A 360 9.32 -9.84 -58.43
CA GLU A 360 10.54 -10.59 -58.10
C GLU A 360 11.50 -9.72 -57.26
N ILE A 361 12.26 -10.36 -56.39
CA ILE A 361 13.38 -9.82 -55.58
C ILE A 361 14.62 -9.71 -56.47
N LYS A 362 15.36 -8.58 -56.50
CA LYS A 362 16.83 -8.58 -56.75
C LYS A 362 17.60 -7.49 -55.99
N GLU A 363 18.65 -7.97 -55.33
CA GLU A 363 19.70 -7.28 -54.58
C GLU A 363 20.72 -6.50 -55.45
N LYS A 364 21.39 -5.54 -54.80
CA LYS A 364 22.80 -5.08 -54.96
C LYS A 364 23.24 -4.47 -56.29
N ALA A 365 23.74 -3.22 -56.22
CA ALA A 365 25.18 -2.93 -56.28
C ALA A 365 25.48 -1.42 -56.23
N VAL A 366 26.59 -1.10 -55.56
CA VAL A 366 27.20 0.20 -55.28
C VAL A 366 27.92 0.75 -56.52
N ILE A 367 27.99 2.10 -56.71
CA ILE A 367 29.21 2.91 -57.02
C ILE A 367 28.87 4.36 -57.49
N LYS A 368 29.40 5.32 -56.68
CA LYS A 368 29.98 6.68 -56.94
C LYS A 368 29.19 7.81 -57.66
N GLU A 369 28.95 8.86 -56.86
CA GLU A 369 29.10 10.35 -57.07
C GLU A 369 29.13 10.93 -58.50
N PRO A 370 28.57 12.14 -58.78
CA PRO A 370 28.64 13.35 -57.93
C PRO A 370 27.37 14.24 -57.85
N ILE A 371 27.43 15.19 -56.93
CA ILE A 371 26.44 16.22 -56.60
C ILE A 371 26.04 17.06 -57.84
N LYS A 372 24.72 17.18 -58.08
CA LYS A 372 24.09 18.24 -58.87
C LYS A 372 22.87 18.76 -58.13
N GLU A 373 22.89 20.07 -57.87
CA GLU A 373 21.75 20.83 -57.36
C GLU A 373 20.54 20.67 -58.26
N ILE A 374 19.40 20.28 -57.69
CA ILE A 374 18.09 20.36 -58.34
C ILE A 374 17.10 20.86 -57.29
N SER A 375 16.48 22.00 -57.59
CA SER A 375 15.35 22.55 -56.86
C SER A 375 14.15 21.61 -56.95
N THR A 376 13.56 21.23 -55.82
CA THR A 376 12.24 20.59 -55.80
C THR A 376 11.37 21.23 -54.74
N HIS A 377 10.31 21.83 -55.25
CA HIS A 377 9.07 22.24 -54.62
C HIS A 377 8.60 21.24 -53.55
N VAL A 378 8.37 21.72 -52.33
CA VAL A 378 7.62 21.00 -51.29
C VAL A 378 6.39 21.85 -51.01
N GLU A 379 5.22 21.25 -51.24
CA GLU A 379 3.92 21.78 -50.84
C GLU A 379 3.92 22.04 -49.33
N GLU A 380 3.74 23.31 -48.95
CA GLU A 380 3.46 23.67 -47.57
C GLU A 380 2.05 23.23 -47.20
N ASP A 381 1.99 22.40 -46.16
CA ASP A 381 0.82 22.07 -45.38
C ASP A 381 -0.05 23.29 -45.06
N LYS A 382 -1.36 23.08 -45.13
CA LYS A 382 -2.41 24.04 -44.77
C LYS A 382 -2.16 24.60 -43.37
N ARG A 383 -1.67 25.83 -43.29
CA ARG A 383 -1.64 26.61 -42.06
C ARG A 383 -3.07 26.87 -41.58
N ILE A 384 -3.36 26.45 -40.36
CA ILE A 384 -4.59 26.81 -39.64
C ILE A 384 -4.55 28.31 -39.39
N GLN A 385 -5.55 29.03 -39.90
CA GLN A 385 -5.72 30.46 -39.70
C GLN A 385 -6.39 30.69 -38.34
N TYR A 386 -5.61 31.13 -37.34
CA TYR A 386 -6.17 31.56 -36.05
C TYR A 386 -6.83 32.93 -36.23
N VAL A 387 -8.14 32.97 -36.04
CA VAL A 387 -8.88 34.22 -35.84
C VAL A 387 -8.55 34.72 -34.43
N GLN A 388 -7.69 35.72 -34.31
CA GLN A 388 -7.50 36.45 -33.06
C GLN A 388 -8.78 37.23 -32.76
N GLN A 389 -9.59 36.71 -31.83
CA GLN A 389 -10.59 37.53 -31.18
C GLN A 389 -9.88 38.41 -30.16
N ASN A 390 -9.84 39.72 -30.41
CA ASN A 390 -9.48 40.71 -29.39
C ASN A 390 -10.59 40.72 -28.34
N ILE A 391 -10.39 39.97 -27.25
CA ILE A 391 -11.25 40.02 -26.08
C ILE A 391 -10.74 41.18 -25.22
N ASP A 392 -11.60 42.18 -24.99
CA ASP A 392 -11.31 43.29 -24.09
C ASP A 392 -11.39 42.79 -22.63
N ILE A 393 -10.23 42.70 -21.99
CA ILE A 393 -10.05 42.20 -20.62
C ILE A 393 -10.09 43.33 -19.57
N SER A 394 -10.41 44.56 -19.96
CA SER A 394 -10.35 45.74 -19.10
C SER A 394 -11.30 45.66 -17.90
N GLU A 395 -12.49 45.07 -18.07
CA GLU A 395 -13.44 44.86 -16.97
C GLU A 395 -12.91 43.86 -15.93
N LEU A 396 -12.31 42.76 -16.37
CA LEU A 396 -11.75 41.74 -15.47
C LEU A 396 -10.62 42.32 -14.60
N VAL A 397 -9.78 43.18 -15.18
CA VAL A 397 -8.69 43.86 -14.47
C VAL A 397 -9.24 44.85 -13.43
N TYR A 398 -10.34 45.53 -13.74
CA TYR A 398 -11.01 46.45 -12.81
C TYR A 398 -11.63 45.71 -11.62
N GLU A 399 -12.24 44.54 -11.85
CA GLU A 399 -12.80 43.71 -10.79
C GLU A 399 -11.71 43.15 -9.86
N ILE A 400 -10.59 42.69 -10.42
CA ILE A 400 -9.43 42.22 -9.64
C ILE A 400 -8.86 43.33 -8.76
N LYS A 401 -8.84 44.58 -9.27
CA LYS A 401 -8.37 45.74 -8.49
C LYS A 401 -9.31 46.05 -7.31
N LYS A 402 -10.63 46.00 -7.52
CA LYS A 402 -11.61 46.16 -6.44
C LYS A 402 -11.50 45.07 -5.37
N LEU A 403 -11.27 43.82 -5.78
CA LEU A 403 -11.04 42.71 -4.88
C LEU A 403 -9.79 42.92 -4.01
N ARG A 404 -8.71 43.43 -4.59
CA ARG A 404 -7.48 43.77 -3.85
C ARG A 404 -7.70 44.89 -2.84
N GLU A 405 -8.40 45.95 -3.22
CA GLU A 405 -8.75 47.06 -2.31
C GLU A 405 -9.65 46.59 -1.15
N ALA A 406 -10.61 45.69 -1.42
CA ALA A 406 -11.47 45.11 -0.40
C ALA A 406 -10.70 44.23 0.60
N ILE A 407 -9.71 43.46 0.12
CA ILE A 407 -8.84 42.63 0.95
C ILE A 407 -7.92 43.51 1.81
N GLU A 408 -7.34 44.58 1.27
CA GLU A 408 -6.51 45.51 2.04
C GLU A 408 -7.31 46.23 3.14
N LEU A 409 -8.57 46.59 2.89
CA LEU A 409 -9.47 47.16 3.91
C LEU A 409 -9.87 46.14 5.00
N ALA A 410 -9.88 44.85 4.68
CA ALA A 410 -10.20 43.78 5.63
C ALA A 410 -9.01 43.37 6.51
N ILE A 411 -7.77 43.67 6.09
CA ILE A 411 -6.53 43.27 6.79
C ILE A 411 -6.08 44.29 7.85
N VAL A 412 -6.67 45.49 7.93
CA VAL A 412 -6.30 46.46 8.98
C VAL A 412 -6.85 46.02 10.35
N PRO A 413 -5.99 45.65 11.32
CA PRO A 413 -6.45 45.26 12.65
C PRO A 413 -7.00 46.48 13.40
N LYS A 414 -8.24 46.37 13.89
CA LYS A 414 -8.78 47.29 14.89
C LYS A 414 -8.14 46.98 16.24
N GLU A 415 -7.13 47.76 16.63
CA GLU A 415 -6.82 48.01 18.04
C GLU A 415 -6.21 49.41 18.20
N ASN A 416 -7.02 50.36 18.67
CA ASN A 416 -6.85 51.00 20.00
C ASN A 416 -7.44 52.41 20.05
N THR A 417 -8.46 52.56 20.89
CA THR A 417 -8.83 53.83 21.52
C THR A 417 -7.90 54.03 22.73
N ALA A 418 -6.94 54.95 22.59
CA ALA A 418 -6.43 55.97 23.53
C ALA A 418 -6.47 55.67 25.06
N VAL A 419 -5.46 55.93 25.90
CA VAL A 419 -4.85 57.25 26.24
C VAL A 419 -3.69 57.07 27.27
N GLN A 420 -2.60 57.86 27.10
CA GLN A 420 -1.59 58.44 28.05
C GLN A 420 -0.47 57.63 28.76
N VAL A 421 0.75 57.83 28.22
CA VAL A 421 2.02 58.35 28.81
C VAL A 421 2.15 58.49 30.35
N GLN A 422 3.18 57.85 30.94
CA GLN A 422 4.26 58.49 31.74
C GLN A 422 5.42 57.52 32.07
N GLU A 423 6.64 58.03 32.00
CA GLU A 423 7.93 57.40 32.34
C GLU A 423 8.16 57.31 33.87
N GLU A 424 8.85 56.25 34.33
CA GLU A 424 10.11 56.32 35.11
C GLU A 424 10.37 55.06 36.00
N LYS A 425 11.62 54.58 35.93
CA LYS A 425 12.49 53.98 36.98
C LYS A 425 12.10 52.68 37.72
N LYS A 426 13.00 51.68 37.60
CA LYS A 426 13.36 50.67 38.64
C LYS A 426 14.18 51.35 39.77
N PRO A 427 14.44 50.76 40.98
CA PRO A 427 14.46 49.33 41.34
C PRO A 427 13.95 48.92 42.77
N ALA A 428 14.07 47.61 43.07
CA ALA A 428 14.35 46.97 44.39
C ALA A 428 13.24 46.16 45.14
N ILE A 429 13.45 44.83 45.16
CA ILE A 429 13.40 43.79 46.23
C ILE A 429 12.51 43.99 47.49
N ILE A 430 11.70 42.97 47.85
CA ILE A 430 11.64 42.22 49.17
C ILE A 430 10.34 41.37 49.30
N ASP A 431 10.54 40.07 49.59
CA ASP A 431 9.79 39.06 50.39
C ASP A 431 8.24 38.91 50.34
N ALA A 432 7.71 37.76 49.89
CA ALA A 432 7.32 36.54 50.65
C ALA A 432 6.10 36.74 51.59
N VAL A 433 4.93 36.12 51.37
CA VAL A 433 4.45 34.81 51.92
C VAL A 433 2.96 34.63 51.50
N PRO A 434 2.40 33.40 51.43
CA PRO A 434 1.42 32.96 50.43
C PRO A 434 -0.02 32.79 50.96
N LEU A 435 -1.01 32.50 50.09
CA LEU A 435 -2.04 31.46 50.34
C LEU A 435 -2.95 31.17 49.11
N LYS A 436 -2.90 29.90 48.67
CA LYS A 436 -4.00 28.95 48.41
C LYS A 436 -5.03 29.14 47.26
N THR A 437 -4.80 28.31 46.23
CA THR A 437 -5.69 27.30 45.60
C THR A 437 -7.01 27.71 44.95
N LYS A 438 -7.09 27.47 43.63
CA LYS A 438 -8.18 26.72 42.99
C LYS A 438 -7.68 25.95 41.75
N ALA A 439 -7.64 24.63 41.92
CA ALA A 439 -7.80 23.53 40.96
C ALA A 439 -7.20 23.65 39.55
N ASP A 440 -6.13 22.88 39.35
CA ASP A 440 -5.64 22.40 38.05
C ASP A 440 -6.74 21.65 37.28
N GLN A 441 -7.11 22.16 36.11
CA GLN A 441 -7.53 21.31 34.99
C GLN A 441 -6.33 21.16 34.07
N LYS A 442 -5.60 20.05 34.23
CA LYS A 442 -4.62 19.60 33.25
C LYS A 442 -5.34 19.46 31.91
N ALA A 443 -4.92 20.25 30.93
CA ALA A 443 -5.20 19.93 29.54
C ALA A 443 -4.56 18.57 29.26
N VAL A 444 -5.40 17.55 29.16
CA VAL A 444 -5.01 16.23 28.68
C VAL A 444 -4.79 16.38 27.18
N VAL A 445 -3.54 16.60 26.78
CA VAL A 445 -3.11 16.38 25.40
C VAL A 445 -3.00 14.88 25.22
N LEU A 446 -4.01 14.27 24.60
CA LEU A 446 -3.95 12.89 24.15
C LEU A 446 -3.05 12.83 22.91
N ASN A 447 -1.74 12.73 23.16
CA ASN A 447 -0.76 12.34 22.15
C ASN A 447 -0.80 10.81 22.07
N SER A 448 -1.64 10.27 21.19
CA SER A 448 -1.84 8.82 21.04
C SER A 448 -0.72 8.17 20.23
N ALA A 449 0.52 8.21 20.73
CA ALA A 449 1.60 7.27 20.42
C ALA A 449 2.86 7.46 21.29
N GLU A 450 2.78 8.08 22.47
CA GLU A 450 3.91 8.03 23.41
C GLU A 450 3.98 6.63 24.04
N PHE A 451 4.88 5.80 23.50
CA PHE A 451 5.36 4.60 24.15
C PHE A 451 5.93 4.97 25.53
N TYR A 452 5.19 4.66 26.59
CA TYR A 452 5.69 4.74 27.95
C TYR A 452 6.61 3.54 28.22
N GLY A 453 7.87 3.66 27.82
CA GLY A 453 8.91 2.68 28.14
C GLY A 453 10.30 3.23 27.84
N ASP A 454 11.31 2.75 28.57
CA ASP A 454 12.70 3.14 28.36
C ASP A 454 13.15 2.89 26.90
N PRO A 455 14.03 3.72 26.31
CA PRO A 455 14.53 3.52 24.93
C PRO A 455 15.16 2.14 24.68
N LYS A 456 15.64 1.49 25.75
CA LYS A 456 16.16 0.11 25.72
C LYS A 456 15.07 -0.95 25.58
N THR A 457 13.86 -0.71 26.09
CA THR A 457 12.73 -1.64 25.92
C THR A 457 12.09 -1.49 24.56
N LEU A 458 12.02 -0.30 23.97
CA LEU A 458 11.58 -0.13 22.57
C LEU A 458 12.54 -0.82 21.60
N LYS A 459 13.85 -0.64 21.77
CA LYS A 459 14.85 -1.32 20.95
C LYS A 459 14.76 -2.84 21.09
N ARG A 460 14.52 -3.36 22.30
CA ARG A 460 14.30 -4.79 22.52
C ARG A 460 13.00 -5.28 21.89
N ILE A 461 11.90 -4.54 21.98
CA ILE A 461 10.62 -4.94 21.37
C ILE A 461 10.73 -4.92 19.85
N VAL A 462 11.39 -3.92 19.26
CA VAL A 462 11.65 -3.88 17.82
C VAL A 462 12.62 -4.98 17.40
N GLU A 463 13.68 -5.24 18.18
CA GLU A 463 14.60 -6.36 17.92
C GLU A 463 13.92 -7.72 18.09
N ASP A 464 13.00 -7.88 19.04
CA ASP A 464 12.24 -9.10 19.31
C ASP A 464 11.13 -9.31 18.26
N ASP A 465 10.47 -8.24 17.80
CA ASP A 465 9.50 -8.27 16.69
C ASP A 465 10.21 -8.55 15.36
N GLU A 466 11.35 -7.90 15.10
CA GLU A 466 12.21 -8.21 13.95
C GLU A 466 12.76 -9.65 14.04
N ALA A 467 13.14 -10.14 15.22
CA ALA A 467 13.58 -11.51 15.41
C ALA A 467 12.44 -12.50 15.20
N ASN A 468 11.25 -12.24 15.71
CA ASN A 468 10.05 -13.06 15.49
C ASN A 468 9.63 -13.06 14.01
N GLU A 469 9.74 -11.94 13.31
CA GLU A 469 9.49 -11.87 11.88
C GLU A 469 10.56 -12.60 11.08
N ARG A 470 11.85 -12.47 11.45
CA ARG A 470 12.95 -13.27 10.87
C ARG A 470 12.79 -14.75 11.15
N GLU A 471 12.33 -15.15 12.33
CA GLU A 471 12.06 -16.54 12.66
C GLU A 471 10.89 -17.09 11.85
N LYS A 472 9.80 -16.33 11.67
CA LYS A 472 8.70 -16.70 10.76
C LYS A 472 9.15 -16.76 9.29
N LEU A 473 10.05 -15.88 8.87
CA LEU A 473 10.63 -15.87 7.51
C LEU A 473 11.58 -17.05 7.32
N VAL A 474 12.38 -17.39 8.33
CA VAL A 474 13.27 -18.57 8.33
C VAL A 474 12.46 -19.87 8.46
N GLU A 475 11.36 -19.89 9.21
CA GLU A 475 10.49 -21.06 9.36
C GLU A 475 9.66 -21.29 8.10
N SER A 476 9.16 -20.23 7.45
CA SER A 476 8.58 -20.32 6.11
C SER A 476 9.61 -20.71 5.05
N GLN A 477 10.84 -20.21 5.12
CA GLN A 477 11.95 -20.66 4.28
C GLN A 477 12.35 -22.11 4.56
N LYS A 478 12.33 -22.59 5.80
CA LYS A 478 12.61 -24.00 6.16
C LYS A 478 11.45 -24.94 5.81
N ALA A 479 10.22 -24.44 5.78
CA ALA A 479 9.05 -25.17 5.30
C ALA A 479 9.05 -25.29 3.76
N THR A 480 9.65 -24.33 3.05
CA THR A 480 9.69 -24.26 1.58
C THR A 480 11.02 -24.70 0.95
N SER A 481 12.12 -24.73 1.70
CA SER A 481 13.42 -25.23 1.25
C SER A 481 13.74 -26.58 1.89
N SER A 482 13.87 -27.61 1.05
CA SER A 482 14.30 -28.96 1.47
C SER A 482 15.82 -29.07 1.67
N ILE A 483 16.47 -27.99 2.14
CA ILE A 483 17.92 -27.91 2.25
C ILE A 483 18.32 -27.72 3.72
N GLY A 484 18.75 -28.83 4.33
CA GLY A 484 19.79 -28.83 5.35
C GLY A 484 19.35 -28.69 6.80
N THR A 485 18.95 -29.80 7.43
CA THR A 485 19.30 -30.04 8.84
C THR A 485 20.19 -31.27 8.92
N GLY A 486 21.42 -31.10 9.44
CA GLY A 486 22.25 -32.19 9.93
C GLY A 486 23.74 -32.06 9.65
N THR A 487 24.47 -31.39 10.55
CA THR A 487 25.93 -31.50 10.67
C THR A 487 26.38 -32.89 11.14
N GLN A 488 27.23 -33.53 10.32
CA GLN A 488 28.38 -34.40 10.61
C GLN A 488 28.24 -35.70 11.46
N LYS A 489 28.43 -36.88 10.82
CA LYS A 489 29.65 -37.76 10.91
C LYS A 489 29.42 -39.18 10.37
N SER A 490 30.49 -39.71 9.76
CA SER A 490 30.80 -41.09 9.34
C SER A 490 30.30 -41.58 7.97
N LYS A 491 31.29 -41.63 7.06
CA LYS A 491 31.35 -42.36 5.80
C LYS A 491 31.13 -43.86 6.02
N MET A 492 30.31 -44.51 5.20
CA MET A 492 30.72 -45.72 4.50
C MET A 492 29.78 -45.96 3.31
N ASP A 493 30.37 -46.30 2.17
CA ASP A 493 29.83 -46.19 0.83
C ASP A 493 28.60 -47.07 0.57
N LEU A 494 27.48 -46.43 0.22
CA LEU A 494 26.31 -47.07 -0.38
C LEU A 494 26.36 -46.97 -1.91
N ALA A 495 27.57 -46.95 -2.48
CA ALA A 495 27.82 -46.78 -3.91
C ALA A 495 27.58 -48.07 -4.71
N ASP A 496 27.72 -49.25 -4.08
CA ASP A 496 27.75 -50.56 -4.77
C ASP A 496 26.52 -51.47 -4.56
N ALA A 497 25.41 -50.97 -3.99
CA ALA A 497 24.21 -51.79 -3.85
C ALA A 497 23.30 -51.72 -5.11
N PRO A 498 22.75 -52.86 -5.59
CA PRO A 498 21.86 -52.92 -6.76
C PRO A 498 20.67 -51.97 -6.67
N ALA A 499 20.22 -51.45 -7.83
CA ALA A 499 19.21 -50.40 -7.95
C ALA A 499 17.89 -50.69 -7.22
N GLU A 500 17.51 -51.96 -7.12
CA GLU A 500 16.30 -52.42 -6.44
C GLU A 500 16.37 -52.18 -4.93
N VAL A 501 17.51 -52.46 -4.30
CA VAL A 501 17.72 -52.24 -2.85
C VAL A 501 17.76 -50.74 -2.51
N ARG A 502 18.28 -49.91 -3.42
CA ARG A 502 18.23 -48.43 -3.31
C ARG A 502 16.80 -47.87 -3.39
N PHE A 503 15.95 -48.47 -4.22
CA PHE A 503 14.55 -48.04 -4.36
C PHE A 503 13.74 -48.43 -3.13
N PHE A 504 13.87 -49.67 -2.64
CA PHE A 504 13.19 -50.12 -1.41
C PHE A 504 13.68 -49.38 -0.17
N ALA A 505 14.98 -49.09 -0.03
CA ALA A 505 15.50 -48.30 1.09
C ALA A 505 14.99 -46.85 1.10
N LYS A 506 14.82 -46.22 -0.07
CA LYS A 506 14.23 -44.87 -0.19
C LYS A 506 12.72 -44.86 0.11
N MET A 507 11.99 -45.87 -0.35
CA MET A 507 10.56 -46.04 -0.06
C MET A 507 10.30 -46.27 1.44
N PHE A 508 11.05 -47.18 2.08
CA PHE A 508 10.89 -47.45 3.51
C PHE A 508 11.28 -46.26 4.41
N LYS A 509 12.25 -45.43 4.00
CA LYS A 509 12.65 -44.25 4.76
C LYS A 509 11.58 -43.14 4.71
N GLY A 510 10.90 -42.98 3.57
CA GLY A 510 9.77 -42.05 3.42
C GLY A 510 8.51 -42.52 4.15
N ILE A 511 8.16 -43.80 3.99
CA ILE A 511 7.01 -44.42 4.65
C ILE A 511 7.21 -44.48 6.17
N GLY A 512 8.41 -44.82 6.65
CA GLY A 512 8.72 -44.89 8.08
C GLY A 512 8.68 -43.54 8.78
N LEU A 513 9.16 -42.47 8.12
CA LEU A 513 9.10 -41.12 8.69
C LEU A 513 7.66 -40.59 8.74
N PHE A 514 6.86 -40.92 7.72
CA PHE A 514 5.44 -40.61 7.69
C PHE A 514 4.67 -41.37 8.78
N LEU A 515 4.90 -42.69 8.91
CA LEU A 515 4.31 -43.51 9.98
C LEU A 515 4.70 -43.00 11.36
N PHE A 516 5.95 -42.58 11.56
CA PHE A 516 6.41 -42.06 12.85
C PHE A 516 5.80 -40.69 13.18
N LYS A 517 5.66 -39.79 12.18
CA LYS A 517 4.95 -38.51 12.36
C LYS A 517 3.46 -38.74 12.63
N PHE A 518 2.84 -39.67 11.93
CA PHE A 518 1.45 -40.07 12.12
C PHE A 518 1.22 -40.73 13.49
N LEU A 519 2.16 -41.57 13.95
CA LEU A 519 2.12 -42.16 15.28
C LEU A 519 2.29 -41.11 16.38
N LYS A 520 3.21 -40.14 16.21
CA LYS A 520 3.34 -39.00 17.14
C LYS A 520 2.09 -38.14 17.17
N PHE A 521 1.45 -37.93 16.01
CA PHE A 521 0.19 -37.21 15.91
C PHE A 521 -0.90 -37.95 16.68
N ILE A 522 -1.14 -39.23 16.40
CA ILE A 522 -2.10 -40.07 17.15
C ILE A 522 -1.79 -40.08 18.64
N LEU A 523 -0.53 -40.27 19.04
CA LEU A 523 -0.13 -40.31 20.44
C LEU A 523 -0.45 -39.00 21.17
N LYS A 524 -0.30 -37.84 20.50
CA LYS A 524 -0.67 -36.54 21.07
C LYS A 524 -2.17 -36.47 21.36
N TYR A 525 -3.02 -36.91 20.44
CA TYR A 525 -4.47 -36.95 20.67
C TYR A 525 -4.87 -37.99 21.70
N VAL A 526 -4.24 -39.16 21.70
CA VAL A 526 -4.45 -40.21 22.71
C VAL A 526 -4.08 -39.69 24.10
N LEU A 527 -2.98 -38.95 24.24
CA LEU A 527 -2.59 -38.32 25.51
C LEU A 527 -3.57 -37.23 25.96
N ILE A 528 -4.08 -36.41 25.03
CA ILE A 528 -5.10 -35.41 25.34
C ILE A 528 -6.40 -36.08 25.80
N ILE A 529 -6.85 -37.12 25.08
CA ILE A 529 -8.04 -37.90 25.44
C ILE A 529 -7.84 -38.60 26.79
N ALA A 530 -6.67 -39.17 27.03
CA ALA A 530 -6.33 -39.80 28.32
C ALA A 530 -6.32 -38.79 29.47
N ALA A 531 -5.83 -37.56 29.25
CA ALA A 531 -5.87 -36.49 30.24
C ALA A 531 -7.31 -36.07 30.56
N ILE A 532 -8.15 -35.91 29.53
CA ILE A 532 -9.59 -35.61 29.70
C ILE A 532 -10.28 -36.75 30.46
N ALA A 533 -10.03 -38.01 30.08
CA ALA A 533 -10.58 -39.18 30.77
C ALA A 533 -10.13 -39.25 32.24
N ALA A 534 -8.86 -38.95 32.53
CA ALA A 534 -8.35 -38.91 33.90
C ALA A 534 -9.05 -37.84 34.74
N VAL A 535 -9.28 -36.64 34.19
CA VAL A 535 -10.05 -35.58 34.86
C VAL A 535 -11.49 -36.03 35.13
N ILE A 536 -12.14 -36.68 34.17
CA ILE A 536 -13.50 -37.21 34.34
C ILE A 536 -13.53 -38.28 35.44
N VAL A 537 -12.54 -39.17 35.50
CA VAL A 537 -12.44 -40.20 36.55
C VAL A 537 -12.23 -39.58 37.92
N ILE A 538 -11.41 -38.53 38.04
CA ILE A 538 -11.22 -37.80 39.30
C ILE A 538 -12.52 -37.14 39.74
N LEU A 539 -13.21 -36.44 38.83
CA LEU A 539 -14.51 -35.81 39.12
C LEU A 539 -15.56 -36.84 39.55
N TYR A 540 -15.60 -37.99 38.87
CA TYR A 540 -16.46 -39.11 39.24
C TYR A 540 -16.10 -39.68 40.63
N ALA A 541 -14.81 -39.88 40.93
CA ALA A 541 -14.36 -40.38 42.23
C ALA A 541 -14.78 -39.42 43.37
N VAL A 542 -14.62 -38.11 43.16
CA VAL A 542 -15.05 -37.07 44.10
C VAL A 542 -16.56 -37.10 44.29
N LEU A 543 -17.33 -37.23 43.20
CA LEU A 543 -18.79 -37.30 43.25
C LEU A 543 -19.29 -38.52 44.05
N VAL A 544 -18.70 -39.70 43.84
CA VAL A 544 -19.05 -40.92 44.58
C VAL A 544 -18.58 -40.87 46.04
N TYR A 545 -17.51 -40.13 46.34
CA TYR A 545 -17.05 -39.92 47.71
C TYR A 545 -18.07 -39.13 48.55
N PHE A 546 -18.59 -38.03 47.99
CA PHE A 546 -19.55 -37.16 48.69
C PHE A 546 -21.00 -37.63 48.61
N VAL A 547 -21.36 -38.40 47.57
CA VAL A 547 -22.73 -38.85 47.33
C VAL A 547 -22.78 -40.38 47.30
N THR A 548 -22.72 -40.96 48.50
CA THR A 548 -22.68 -42.43 48.71
C THR A 548 -24.01 -43.13 48.41
N THR A 549 -25.08 -42.39 48.13
CA THR A 549 -26.41 -42.92 47.80
C THR A 549 -26.56 -43.33 46.33
N LEU A 550 -25.57 -43.08 45.47
CA LEU A 550 -25.59 -43.37 44.04
C LEU A 550 -25.26 -44.85 43.74
N THR A 551 -26.09 -45.76 44.25
CA THR A 551 -25.89 -47.23 44.10
C THR A 551 -25.93 -47.70 42.64
N PHE A 552 -26.58 -46.97 41.73
CA PHE A 552 -26.60 -47.30 40.30
C PHE A 552 -25.24 -47.10 39.61
N LEU A 553 -24.32 -46.34 40.21
CA LEU A 553 -22.97 -46.13 39.69
C LEU A 553 -21.96 -47.14 40.24
N GLN A 554 -22.38 -48.06 41.11
CA GLN A 554 -21.48 -49.04 41.74
C GLN A 554 -20.72 -49.89 40.71
N GLY A 555 -21.39 -50.31 39.62
CA GLY A 555 -20.74 -51.06 38.54
C GLY A 555 -19.63 -50.28 37.83
N VAL A 556 -19.71 -48.95 37.80
CA VAL A 556 -18.66 -48.08 37.23
C VAL A 556 -17.49 -47.95 38.22
N THR A 557 -17.77 -47.85 39.52
CA THR A 557 -16.76 -47.89 40.58
C THR A 557 -15.96 -49.20 40.54
N ASP A 558 -16.65 -50.33 40.43
CA ASP A 558 -16.03 -51.66 40.38
C ASP A 558 -15.20 -51.84 39.12
N PHE A 559 -15.66 -51.31 37.98
CA PHE A 559 -14.89 -51.30 36.74
C PHE A 559 -13.55 -50.57 36.91
N PHE A 560 -13.55 -49.33 37.43
CA PHE A 560 -12.31 -48.55 37.59
C PHE A 560 -11.38 -49.11 38.68
N ASN A 561 -11.91 -49.74 39.72
CA ASN A 561 -11.08 -50.38 40.74
C ASN A 561 -10.42 -51.67 40.24
N ASN A 562 -11.10 -52.42 39.37
CA ASN A 562 -10.56 -53.64 38.76
C ASN A 562 -9.70 -53.36 37.53
N LEU A 563 -9.74 -52.15 36.97
CA LEU A 563 -8.93 -51.75 35.81
C LEU A 563 -7.43 -51.74 36.18
N GLY A 564 -6.72 -52.77 35.71
CA GLY A 564 -5.28 -52.96 35.95
C GLY A 564 -4.90 -53.36 37.38
N GLY A 565 -5.87 -53.68 38.25
CA GLY A 565 -5.63 -54.08 39.64
C GLY A 565 -5.12 -52.96 40.56
N PHE A 566 -5.21 -51.70 40.12
CA PHE A 566 -4.64 -50.56 40.85
C PHE A 566 -5.57 -49.92 41.88
N GLY A 567 -6.87 -50.27 41.92
CA GLY A 567 -7.83 -49.72 42.87
C GLY A 567 -7.96 -48.19 42.77
N ILE A 568 -8.16 -47.70 41.54
CA ILE A 568 -8.01 -46.27 41.20
C ILE A 568 -8.93 -45.37 42.03
N ILE A 569 -10.20 -45.72 42.15
CA ILE A 569 -11.18 -44.92 42.90
C ILE A 569 -10.89 -45.00 44.40
N THR A 570 -10.60 -46.20 44.92
CA THR A 570 -10.28 -46.41 46.34
C THR A 570 -9.03 -45.63 46.77
N ARG A 571 -8.01 -45.52 45.90
CA ARG A 571 -6.81 -44.71 46.18
C ARG A 571 -7.11 -43.22 46.17
N ILE A 572 -7.95 -42.74 45.24
CA ILE A 572 -8.36 -41.33 45.21
C ILE A 572 -9.18 -40.99 46.47
N HIS A 573 -10.08 -41.88 46.91
CA HIS A 573 -10.81 -41.72 48.18
C HIS A 573 -9.88 -41.70 49.38
N GLY A 574 -8.85 -42.56 49.42
CA GLY A 574 -7.83 -42.53 50.47
C GLY A 574 -7.02 -41.23 50.50
N LEU A 575 -6.72 -40.66 49.33
CA LEU A 575 -6.07 -39.34 49.23
C LEU A 575 -6.97 -38.21 49.71
N LEU A 576 -8.25 -38.20 49.33
CA LEU A 576 -9.21 -37.21 49.80
C LEU A 576 -9.34 -37.25 51.33
N ALA A 577 -9.53 -38.45 51.90
CA ALA A 577 -9.58 -38.65 53.35
C ALA A 577 -8.28 -38.20 54.06
N SER A 578 -7.11 -38.43 53.45
CA SER A 578 -5.82 -37.97 54.00
C SER A 578 -5.63 -36.45 53.96
N LEU A 579 -6.32 -35.77 53.05
CA LEU A 579 -6.34 -34.31 52.93
C LEU A 579 -7.39 -33.65 53.86
N GLY A 580 -8.10 -34.44 54.67
CA GLY A 580 -9.15 -33.95 55.57
C GLY A 580 -10.43 -33.49 54.85
N ILE A 581 -10.58 -33.92 53.60
CA ILE A 581 -11.76 -33.74 52.75
C ILE A 581 -12.61 -35.01 52.86
#